data_AF-A0AAP2UJA3-F1
#
_entry.id   AF-A0AAP2UJA3-F1
#
_cell.length_a   1.000
_cell.length_b   1.000
_cell.length_c   1.000
_cell.angle_alpha   90.00
_cell.angle_beta   90.00
_cell.angle_gamma   90.00
#
_symmetry.space_group_name_H-M   'P 1'
#
loop_
_entity.id
_entity.type
_entity.pdbx_description
1 polymer ?
#
loop_
_entity_poly.entity_id
_entity_poly.type
_entity_poly.pdbx_seq_one_letter_code
_entity_poly.pdbx_strand_id
1 'polypeptide(L)'
;MHQTHFCKKGVNLCKENNLEYIEIDVPSYPIAISCKGNYYFRSGSTSQKLTGIELESFILRKRGATWDNVPYPLVKIEDLDQNAIQKFKELAIRKKRIDDTILEEDTETLLDKLHLINNGYLTNAALLLFSKDPERYFTGAFIKVGFFETDADLIYQDEVRGSLFEQIDKVIELIFFKYMKAKISYDGLQRVEEYFVSEASMREAILNAIVHKQYESGVPIQISVYKDKLYITNVGKLPDH
;
A
#
# COMPACT_ATOMS: atom_id res chain seq x y z
N MET A 1 49.75 -11.46 6.65
CA MET A 1 49.38 -12.64 5.83
C MET A 1 47.87 -12.63 5.66
N HIS A 2 47.39 -12.25 4.49
CA HIS A 2 45.97 -12.34 4.15
C HIS A 2 45.59 -13.81 4.01
N GLN A 3 44.81 -14.35 4.95
CA GLN A 3 44.09 -15.59 4.73
C GLN A 3 42.86 -15.27 3.88
N THR A 4 42.94 -15.65 2.61
CA THR A 4 41.81 -15.67 1.70
C THR A 4 40.84 -16.75 2.19
N HIS A 5 39.77 -16.37 2.89
CA HIS A 5 38.69 -17.30 3.23
C HIS A 5 37.96 -17.72 1.96
N PHE A 6 38.33 -18.88 1.42
CA PHE A 6 37.48 -19.59 0.46
C PHE A 6 36.29 -20.18 1.23
N CYS A 7 35.20 -19.42 1.32
CA CYS A 7 33.95 -19.92 1.89
C CYS A 7 33.37 -20.99 0.94
N LYS A 8 33.40 -22.25 1.37
CA LYS A 8 32.63 -23.32 0.71
C LYS A 8 31.18 -23.17 1.17
N LYS A 9 30.23 -23.12 0.22
CA LYS A 9 28.80 -23.16 0.54
C LYS A 9 28.50 -24.43 1.36
N GLY A 10 27.82 -24.29 2.49
CA GLY A 10 27.40 -25.41 3.35
C GLY A 10 27.83 -25.27 4.81
N VAL A 11 28.30 -26.38 5.39
CA VAL A 11 28.75 -26.46 6.78
C VAL A 11 30.28 -26.46 6.82
N ASN A 12 30.86 -25.43 7.42
CA ASN A 12 32.31 -25.23 7.52
C ASN A 12 32.77 -25.38 8.98
N LEU A 13 33.85 -26.12 9.21
CA LEU A 13 34.56 -26.14 10.49
C LEU A 13 35.63 -25.05 10.47
N CYS A 14 35.53 -24.11 11.40
CA CYS A 14 36.41 -22.96 11.50
C CYS A 14 37.14 -22.95 12.85
N LYS A 15 38.28 -22.24 12.93
CA LYS A 15 39.09 -22.11 14.14
C LYS A 15 39.46 -20.66 14.39
N GLU A 16 39.20 -20.19 15.61
CA GLU A 16 39.56 -18.85 16.07
C GLU A 16 39.98 -18.91 17.54
N ASN A 17 41.10 -18.27 17.91
CA ASN A 17 41.64 -18.26 19.29
C ASN A 17 41.75 -19.64 19.96
N ASN A 18 42.21 -20.66 19.22
CA ASN A 18 42.28 -22.08 19.66
C ASN A 18 40.93 -22.75 19.99
N LEU A 19 39.80 -22.13 19.65
CA LEU A 19 38.47 -22.73 19.75
C LEU A 19 37.95 -23.11 18.36
N GLU A 20 37.23 -24.21 18.29
CA GLU A 20 36.57 -24.68 17.06
C GLU A 20 35.11 -24.21 17.05
N TYR A 21 34.64 -23.72 15.89
CA TYR A 21 33.24 -23.37 15.69
C TYR A 21 32.74 -23.85 14.33
N ILE A 22 31.42 -24.01 14.21
CA ILE A 22 30.77 -24.41 12.97
C ILE A 22 30.11 -23.17 12.37
N GLU A 23 30.49 -22.83 11.13
CA GLU A 23 29.80 -21.86 10.31
C GLU A 23 28.84 -22.59 9.38
N ILE A 24 27.57 -22.16 9.35
CA ILE A 24 26.55 -22.72 8.46
C ILE A 24 26.05 -21.59 7.57
N ASP A 25 26.43 -21.62 6.30
CA ASP A 25 25.91 -20.69 5.29
C ASP A 25 24.60 -21.24 4.71
N VAL A 26 23.50 -20.52 4.97
CA VAL A 26 22.15 -20.89 4.52
C VAL A 26 21.68 -19.85 3.50
N PRO A 27 21.77 -20.13 2.19
CA PRO A 27 21.28 -19.21 1.19
C PRO A 27 19.76 -19.08 1.26
N SER A 28 19.24 -17.90 0.90
CA SER A 28 17.79 -17.69 0.78
C SER A 28 17.23 -18.63 -0.29
N TYR A 29 16.21 -19.41 0.09
CA TYR A 29 15.52 -20.30 -0.83
C TYR A 29 14.23 -19.64 -1.36
N PRO A 30 13.85 -19.85 -2.64
CA PRO A 30 12.67 -19.23 -3.24
C PRO A 30 11.36 -19.83 -2.71
N ILE A 31 11.38 -21.01 -2.09
CA ILE A 31 10.17 -21.61 -1.50
C ILE A 31 10.22 -21.45 0.03
N ALA A 32 9.07 -21.19 0.64
CA ALA A 32 8.93 -21.19 2.09
C ALA A 32 9.16 -22.61 2.64
N ILE A 33 10.11 -22.75 3.56
CA ILE A 33 10.43 -24.04 4.20
C ILE A 33 9.72 -24.08 5.55
N SER A 34 8.92 -25.13 5.78
CA SER A 34 8.28 -25.34 7.07
C SER A 34 9.18 -26.14 8.02
N CYS A 35 9.19 -25.77 9.30
CA CYS A 35 9.78 -26.53 10.38
C CYS A 35 8.65 -27.06 11.26
N LYS A 36 8.45 -28.39 11.27
CA LYS A 36 7.37 -29.05 12.02
C LYS A 36 5.98 -28.44 11.74
N GLY A 37 5.70 -28.16 10.46
CA GLY A 37 4.44 -27.55 10.01
C GLY A 37 4.28 -26.06 10.34
N ASN A 38 5.30 -25.41 10.91
CA ASN A 38 5.28 -23.97 11.22
C ASN A 38 6.32 -23.23 10.39
N TYR A 39 6.05 -21.96 10.09
CA TYR A 39 6.97 -21.08 9.40
C TYR A 39 7.49 -20.03 10.38
N TYR A 40 8.77 -19.70 10.24
CA TYR A 40 9.44 -18.77 11.12
C TYR A 40 10.22 -17.75 10.29
N PHE A 41 10.27 -16.52 10.78
CA PHE A 41 11.10 -15.46 10.23
C PHE A 41 12.04 -14.94 11.30
N ARG A 42 13.32 -14.76 10.95
CA ARG A 42 14.31 -14.24 11.88
C ARG A 42 14.32 -12.72 11.80
N SER A 43 14.08 -12.07 12.93
CA SER A 43 14.21 -10.62 13.09
C SER A 43 15.20 -10.35 14.21
N GLY A 44 16.37 -9.81 13.85
CA GLY A 44 17.51 -9.64 14.74
C GLY A 44 17.99 -10.98 15.34
N SER A 45 18.05 -11.04 16.67
CA SER A 45 18.48 -12.22 17.41
C SER A 45 17.38 -13.25 17.67
N THR A 46 16.12 -12.96 17.29
CA THR A 46 14.96 -13.81 17.61
C THR A 46 14.30 -14.37 16.36
N SER A 47 13.72 -15.57 16.50
CA SER A 47 12.88 -16.19 15.47
C SER A 47 11.42 -16.08 15.88
N GLN A 48 10.62 -15.43 15.04
CA GLN A 48 9.19 -15.24 15.25
C GLN A 48 8.40 -16.22 14.41
N LYS A 49 7.36 -16.82 14.99
CA LYS A 49 6.45 -17.71 14.25
C LYS A 49 5.52 -16.85 13.38
N LEU A 50 5.49 -17.10 12.09
CA LEU A 50 4.57 -16.45 11.16
C LEU A 50 3.19 -17.08 11.24
N THR A 51 2.14 -16.26 11.33
CA THR A 51 0.74 -16.70 11.36
C THR A 51 -0.17 -15.72 10.62
N GLY A 52 -1.38 -16.15 10.27
CA GLY A 52 -2.40 -15.31 9.64
C GLY A 52 -1.89 -14.63 8.37
N ILE A 53 -2.16 -13.33 8.25
CA ILE A 53 -1.76 -12.51 7.09
C ILE A 53 -0.25 -12.53 6.88
N GLU A 54 0.56 -12.49 7.95
CA GLU A 54 2.02 -12.44 7.81
C GLU A 54 2.58 -13.69 7.14
N LEU A 55 1.98 -14.85 7.44
CA LEU A 55 2.32 -16.10 6.79
C LEU A 55 1.90 -16.09 5.32
N GLU A 56 0.69 -15.61 5.03
CA GLU A 56 0.18 -15.51 3.66
C GLU A 56 1.05 -14.61 2.79
N SER A 57 1.34 -13.37 3.25
CA SER A 57 2.22 -12.45 2.53
C SER A 57 3.63 -13.03 2.37
N PHE A 58 4.15 -13.74 3.38
CA PHE A 58 5.46 -14.40 3.27
C PHE A 58 5.49 -15.49 2.19
N ILE A 59 4.46 -16.33 2.13
CA ILE A 59 4.33 -17.39 1.11
C ILE A 59 4.21 -16.77 -0.28
N LEU A 60 3.37 -15.73 -0.44
CA LEU A 60 3.21 -15.02 -1.71
C LEU A 60 4.53 -14.42 -2.18
N ARG A 61 5.24 -13.67 -1.31
CA ARG A 61 6.53 -13.06 -1.65
C ARG A 61 7.57 -14.08 -2.09
N LYS A 62 7.63 -15.23 -1.40
CA LYS A 62 8.52 -16.33 -1.80
C LYS A 62 8.21 -16.84 -3.21
N ARG A 63 6.94 -16.86 -3.59
CA ARG A 63 6.49 -17.21 -4.95
C ARG A 63 6.60 -16.08 -5.97
N GLY A 64 7.17 -14.92 -5.59
CA GLY A 64 7.31 -13.77 -6.48
C GLY A 64 6.01 -13.01 -6.73
N ALA A 65 4.99 -13.18 -5.87
CA ALA A 65 3.72 -12.49 -5.95
C ALA A 65 3.48 -11.62 -4.71
N THR A 66 2.66 -10.59 -4.87
CA THR A 66 2.15 -9.75 -3.79
C THR A 66 0.63 -9.84 -3.74
N TRP A 67 0.02 -9.48 -2.60
CA TRP A 67 -1.42 -9.62 -2.41
C TRP A 67 -2.23 -8.85 -3.46
N ASP A 68 -1.76 -7.67 -3.87
CA ASP A 68 -2.38 -6.84 -4.89
C ASP A 68 -2.38 -7.48 -6.29
N ASN A 69 -1.42 -8.37 -6.56
CA ASN A 69 -1.32 -9.11 -7.83
C ASN A 69 -2.06 -10.47 -7.80
N VAL A 70 -2.67 -10.87 -6.67
CA VAL A 70 -3.41 -12.13 -6.59
C VAL A 70 -4.61 -12.08 -7.55
N PRO A 71 -4.79 -13.09 -8.43
CA PRO A 71 -5.94 -13.15 -9.30
C PRO A 71 -7.22 -13.37 -8.49
N TYR A 72 -8.27 -12.64 -8.81
CA TYR A 72 -9.59 -12.73 -8.20
C TYR A 72 -10.56 -13.42 -9.18
N PRO A 73 -10.86 -14.72 -8.99
CA PRO A 73 -11.79 -15.43 -9.84
C PRO A 73 -13.19 -14.83 -9.74
N LEU A 74 -14.02 -15.01 -10.78
CA LEU A 74 -15.45 -14.66 -10.83
C LEU A 74 -15.78 -13.18 -11.08
N VAL A 75 -14.81 -12.29 -11.22
CA VAL A 75 -15.03 -10.91 -11.68
C VAL A 75 -14.50 -10.76 -13.09
N LYS A 76 -15.29 -10.15 -13.97
CA LYS A 76 -14.93 -9.89 -15.36
C LYS A 76 -14.64 -8.42 -15.60
N ILE A 77 -14.02 -8.13 -16.75
CA ILE A 77 -13.71 -6.76 -17.18
C ILE A 77 -15.00 -5.93 -17.29
N GLU A 78 -16.12 -6.54 -17.66
CA GLU A 78 -17.41 -5.86 -17.79
C GLU A 78 -17.98 -5.40 -16.43
N ASP A 79 -17.54 -6.00 -15.32
CA ASP A 79 -17.95 -5.63 -13.96
C ASP A 79 -17.20 -4.38 -13.45
N LEU A 80 -16.13 -3.97 -14.13
CA LEU A 80 -15.37 -2.76 -13.81
C LEU A 80 -16.11 -1.50 -14.24
N ASP A 81 -15.83 -0.41 -13.54
CA ASP A 81 -16.34 0.91 -13.88
C ASP A 81 -15.63 1.48 -15.12
N GLN A 82 -16.28 1.35 -16.26
CA GLN A 82 -15.78 1.88 -17.53
C GLN A 82 -15.56 3.41 -17.47
N ASN A 83 -16.32 4.14 -16.65
CA ASN A 83 -16.10 5.57 -16.47
C ASN A 83 -14.79 5.85 -15.72
N ALA A 84 -14.45 5.01 -14.73
CA ALA A 84 -13.18 5.13 -14.01
C ALA A 84 -11.99 4.82 -14.91
N ILE A 85 -12.12 3.79 -15.77
CA ILE A 85 -11.12 3.43 -16.78
C ILE A 85 -10.91 4.58 -17.77
N GLN A 86 -12.00 5.16 -18.30
CA GLN A 86 -11.93 6.28 -19.23
C GLN A 86 -11.27 7.51 -18.61
N LYS A 87 -11.67 7.88 -17.40
CA LYS A 87 -11.03 8.98 -16.64
C LYS A 87 -9.54 8.73 -16.40
N PHE A 88 -9.16 7.49 -16.11
CA PHE A 88 -7.75 7.12 -15.94
C PHE A 88 -6.95 7.36 -17.22
N LYS A 89 -7.45 6.94 -18.39
CA LYS A 89 -6.80 7.18 -19.69
C LYS A 89 -6.57 8.68 -19.93
N GLU A 90 -7.61 9.49 -19.74
CA GLU A 90 -7.55 10.95 -19.90
C GLU A 90 -6.50 11.60 -18.97
N LEU A 91 -6.45 11.18 -17.70
CA LEU A 91 -5.48 11.70 -16.73
C LEU A 91 -4.05 11.24 -17.03
N ALA A 92 -3.85 10.01 -17.49
CA ALA A 92 -2.53 9.47 -17.82
C ALA A 92 -1.85 10.26 -18.95
N ILE A 93 -2.63 10.62 -19.98
CA ILE A 93 -2.20 11.41 -21.14
C ILE A 93 -1.90 12.84 -20.74
N ARG A 94 -2.81 13.48 -19.99
CA ARG A 94 -2.59 14.85 -19.50
C ARG A 94 -1.29 14.97 -18.70
N LYS A 95 -0.91 13.92 -17.97
CA LYS A 95 0.32 13.86 -17.18
C LYS A 95 1.55 13.35 -17.95
N LYS A 96 1.42 13.05 -19.25
CA LYS A 96 2.47 12.47 -20.11
C LYS A 96 3.14 11.23 -19.50
N ARG A 97 2.37 10.44 -18.75
CA ARG A 97 2.87 9.23 -18.06
C ARG A 97 2.78 8.00 -18.94
N ILE A 98 1.91 8.04 -19.94
CA ILE A 98 1.71 7.00 -20.94
C ILE A 98 1.55 7.70 -22.30
N ASP A 99 1.92 6.99 -23.36
CA ASP A 99 1.81 7.46 -24.74
C ASP A 99 0.35 7.68 -25.15
N ASP A 100 0.11 8.62 -26.06
CA ASP A 100 -1.23 9.04 -26.51
C ASP A 100 -2.00 7.90 -27.20
N THR A 101 -1.29 6.87 -27.68
CA THR A 101 -1.86 5.63 -28.26
C THR A 101 -2.83 4.87 -27.35
N ILE A 102 -2.80 5.12 -26.02
CA ILE A 102 -3.64 4.40 -25.07
C ILE A 102 -5.14 4.73 -25.12
N LEU A 103 -5.53 5.85 -25.76
CA LEU A 103 -6.94 6.17 -25.97
C LEU A 103 -7.62 5.16 -26.88
N GLU A 104 -6.89 4.67 -27.87
CA GLU A 104 -7.40 3.76 -28.89
C GLU A 104 -7.34 2.29 -28.46
N GLU A 105 -6.58 2.00 -27.40
CA GLU A 105 -6.46 0.64 -26.86
C GLU A 105 -7.74 0.19 -26.15
N ASP A 106 -8.10 -1.07 -26.31
CA ASP A 106 -9.20 -1.65 -25.56
C ASP A 106 -8.85 -1.81 -24.06
N THR A 107 -9.88 -1.99 -23.23
CA THR A 107 -9.73 -2.09 -21.77
C THR A 107 -8.86 -3.28 -21.34
N GLU A 108 -8.95 -4.42 -22.04
CA GLU A 108 -8.17 -5.62 -21.68
C GLU A 108 -6.69 -5.37 -21.91
N THR A 109 -6.32 -4.83 -23.07
CA THR A 109 -4.94 -4.45 -23.38
C THR A 109 -4.37 -3.44 -22.38
N LEU A 110 -5.16 -2.44 -21.99
CA LEU A 110 -4.76 -1.47 -20.96
C LEU A 110 -4.47 -2.15 -19.62
N LEU A 111 -5.38 -3.01 -19.15
CA LEU A 111 -5.25 -3.66 -17.85
C LEU A 111 -4.07 -4.65 -17.84
N ASP A 112 -3.82 -5.35 -18.94
CA ASP A 112 -2.65 -6.23 -19.09
C ASP A 112 -1.33 -5.46 -19.01
N LYS A 113 -1.22 -4.33 -19.71
CA LYS A 113 -0.04 -3.43 -19.65
C LYS A 113 0.21 -2.84 -18.26
N LEU A 114 -0.86 -2.63 -17.48
CA LEU A 114 -0.77 -2.20 -16.09
C LEU A 114 -0.49 -3.36 -15.12
N HIS A 115 -0.32 -4.59 -15.61
CA HIS A 115 -0.18 -5.81 -14.82
C HIS A 115 -1.36 -6.06 -13.87
N LEU A 116 -2.55 -5.65 -14.30
CA LEU A 116 -3.80 -5.80 -13.57
C LEU A 116 -4.58 -7.06 -13.96
N ILE A 117 -4.09 -7.79 -14.97
CA ILE A 117 -4.56 -9.13 -15.35
C ILE A 117 -3.44 -10.13 -15.07
N ASN A 118 -3.77 -11.24 -14.41
CA ASN A 118 -2.85 -12.35 -14.15
C ASN A 118 -3.56 -13.68 -14.45
N ASN A 119 -2.97 -14.48 -15.35
CA ASN A 119 -3.54 -15.76 -15.81
C ASN A 119 -4.99 -15.66 -16.31
N GLY A 120 -5.34 -14.56 -16.99
CA GLY A 120 -6.69 -14.31 -17.51
C GLY A 120 -7.72 -13.85 -16.47
N TYR A 121 -7.30 -13.58 -15.23
CA TYR A 121 -8.16 -13.04 -14.18
C TYR A 121 -7.72 -11.63 -13.79
N LEU A 122 -8.69 -10.80 -13.40
CA LEU A 122 -8.41 -9.51 -12.78
C LEU A 122 -7.71 -9.70 -11.45
N THR A 123 -6.76 -8.84 -11.14
CA THR A 123 -6.04 -8.83 -9.86
C THR A 123 -6.81 -8.05 -8.79
N ASN A 124 -6.44 -8.25 -7.52
CA ASN A 124 -6.98 -7.44 -6.41
C ASN A 124 -6.78 -5.93 -6.63
N ALA A 125 -5.63 -5.52 -7.18
CA ALA A 125 -5.35 -4.14 -7.56
C ALA A 125 -6.35 -3.61 -8.59
N ALA A 126 -6.70 -4.40 -9.60
CA ALA A 126 -7.68 -4.01 -10.61
C ALA A 126 -9.03 -3.68 -9.97
N LEU A 127 -9.45 -4.53 -9.02
CA LEU A 127 -10.70 -4.34 -8.30
C LEU A 127 -10.66 -3.09 -7.42
N LEU A 128 -9.57 -2.82 -6.71
CA LEU A 128 -9.41 -1.62 -5.88
C LEU A 128 -9.43 -0.33 -6.71
N LEU A 129 -8.81 -0.34 -7.89
CA LEU A 129 -8.65 0.83 -8.74
C LEU A 129 -9.87 1.12 -9.61
N PHE A 130 -10.55 0.09 -10.11
CA PHE A 130 -11.55 0.23 -11.16
C PHE A 130 -12.93 -0.35 -10.81
N SER A 131 -13.15 -0.91 -9.62
CA SER A 131 -14.53 -1.26 -9.19
C SER A 131 -15.28 -0.03 -8.69
N LYS A 132 -16.59 0.02 -8.96
CA LYS A 132 -17.49 1.03 -8.37
C LYS A 132 -17.56 0.95 -6.85
N ASP A 133 -17.48 -0.27 -6.33
CA ASP A 133 -17.66 -0.59 -4.93
C ASP A 133 -16.60 -1.64 -4.51
N PRO A 134 -15.34 -1.23 -4.29
CA PRO A 134 -14.26 -2.16 -3.92
C PRO A 134 -14.50 -2.81 -2.56
N GLU A 135 -15.37 -2.25 -1.73
CA GLU A 135 -15.69 -2.78 -0.40
C GLU A 135 -16.45 -4.11 -0.45
N ARG A 136 -17.09 -4.43 -1.58
CA ARG A 136 -17.67 -5.76 -1.84
C ARG A 136 -16.63 -6.88 -1.81
N TYR A 137 -15.41 -6.55 -2.20
CA TYR A 137 -14.30 -7.49 -2.27
C TYR A 137 -13.39 -7.35 -1.05
N PHE A 138 -13.19 -6.12 -0.56
CA PHE A 138 -12.28 -5.80 0.52
C PHE A 138 -12.94 -4.85 1.53
N THR A 139 -13.47 -5.39 2.63
CA THR A 139 -14.29 -4.65 3.60
C THR A 139 -13.64 -3.39 4.18
N GLY A 140 -12.32 -3.30 4.20
CA GLY A 140 -11.57 -2.13 4.68
C GLY A 140 -11.08 -1.20 3.56
N ALA A 141 -11.62 -1.27 2.35
CA ALA A 141 -11.22 -0.44 1.22
C ALA A 141 -11.94 0.92 1.22
N PHE A 142 -11.83 1.66 2.32
CA PHE A 142 -12.36 3.03 2.44
C PHE A 142 -11.54 3.83 3.47
N ILE A 143 -11.78 5.14 3.53
CA ILE A 143 -11.08 6.06 4.44
C ILE A 143 -12.09 6.66 5.42
N LYS A 144 -11.76 6.61 6.71
CA LYS A 144 -12.48 7.32 7.77
C LYS A 144 -11.75 8.61 8.12
N VAL A 145 -12.48 9.72 8.17
CA VAL A 145 -11.96 11.01 8.63
C VAL A 145 -12.74 11.42 9.88
N GLY A 146 -12.05 11.79 10.96
CA GLY A 146 -12.67 12.24 12.20
C GLY A 146 -12.04 13.53 12.71
N PHE A 147 -12.86 14.44 13.24
CA PHE A 147 -12.41 15.69 13.84
C PHE A 147 -12.42 15.55 15.36
N PHE A 148 -11.28 15.83 15.97
CA PHE A 148 -11.05 15.66 17.39
C PHE A 148 -10.71 17.01 18.04
N GLU A 149 -11.39 17.34 19.15
CA GLU A 149 -11.03 18.50 19.97
C GLU A 149 -9.92 18.15 20.96
N THR A 150 -10.02 16.97 21.57
CA THR A 150 -8.98 16.30 22.36
C THR A 150 -8.81 14.87 21.85
N ASP A 151 -7.77 14.17 22.30
CA ASP A 151 -7.53 12.77 21.88
C ASP A 151 -8.68 11.80 22.25
N ALA A 152 -9.59 12.20 23.16
CA ALA A 152 -10.76 11.41 23.55
C ALA A 152 -12.08 11.90 22.93
N ASP A 153 -12.12 13.13 22.44
CA ASP A 153 -13.37 13.81 22.06
C ASP A 153 -13.54 13.89 20.54
N LEU A 154 -14.13 12.85 19.95
CA LEU A 154 -14.56 12.85 18.55
C LEU A 154 -15.83 13.71 18.39
N ILE A 155 -15.75 14.77 17.61
CA ILE A 155 -16.86 15.70 17.40
C ILE A 155 -17.76 15.25 16.23
N TYR A 156 -17.15 14.92 15.09
CA TYR A 156 -17.84 14.38 13.92
C TYR A 156 -16.88 13.58 13.05
N GLN A 157 -17.45 12.74 12.18
CA GLN A 157 -16.71 11.89 11.27
C GLN A 157 -17.42 11.77 9.93
N ASP A 158 -16.66 11.42 8.90
CA ASP A 158 -17.14 11.08 7.57
C ASP A 158 -16.40 9.84 7.05
N GLU A 159 -17.02 9.15 6.10
CA GLU A 159 -16.42 8.03 5.39
C GLU A 159 -16.32 8.35 3.91
N VAL A 160 -15.13 8.16 3.35
CA VAL A 160 -14.86 8.33 1.92
C VAL A 160 -14.74 6.95 1.29
N ARG A 161 -15.68 6.66 0.39
CA ARG A 161 -15.88 5.35 -0.27
C ARG A 161 -15.80 5.51 -1.80
N GLY A 162 -15.70 4.39 -2.50
CA GLY A 162 -15.54 4.31 -3.96
C GLY A 162 -14.19 3.74 -4.35
N SER A 163 -13.79 3.82 -5.62
CA SER A 163 -12.47 3.34 -6.05
C SER A 163 -11.33 4.12 -5.41
N LEU A 164 -10.11 3.57 -5.38
CA LEU A 164 -8.97 4.27 -4.77
C LEU A 164 -8.66 5.61 -5.44
N PHE A 165 -8.91 5.76 -6.75
CA PHE A 165 -8.77 7.04 -7.43
C PHE A 165 -9.74 8.08 -6.88
N GLU A 166 -11.01 7.71 -6.71
CA GLU A 166 -12.01 8.61 -6.16
C GLU A 166 -11.73 8.95 -4.70
N GLN A 167 -11.24 7.98 -3.93
CA GLN A 167 -10.94 8.18 -2.51
C GLN A 167 -9.89 9.28 -2.31
N ILE A 168 -8.85 9.33 -3.15
CA ILE A 168 -7.78 10.36 -3.08
C ILE A 168 -8.37 11.76 -3.24
N ASP A 169 -9.15 11.99 -4.29
CA ASP A 169 -9.66 13.32 -4.59
C ASP A 169 -10.71 13.75 -3.55
N LYS A 170 -11.67 12.86 -3.24
CA LYS A 170 -12.75 13.12 -2.28
C LYS A 170 -12.21 13.40 -0.87
N VAL A 171 -11.19 12.68 -0.42
CA VAL A 171 -10.66 12.87 0.94
C VAL A 171 -9.89 14.17 1.09
N ILE A 172 -9.13 14.58 0.06
CA ILE A 172 -8.41 15.85 0.06
C ILE A 172 -9.43 17.00 0.12
N GLU A 173 -10.41 16.99 -0.77
CA GLU A 173 -11.49 17.99 -0.78
C GLU A 173 -12.22 18.05 0.56
N LEU A 174 -12.61 16.90 1.11
CA LEU A 174 -13.29 16.81 2.39
C LEU A 174 -12.44 17.43 3.52
N ILE A 175 -11.15 17.12 3.59
CA ILE A 175 -10.28 17.66 4.65
C ILE A 175 -10.15 19.18 4.52
N PHE A 176 -9.90 19.70 3.31
CA PHE A 176 -9.75 21.15 3.10
C PHE A 176 -11.04 21.93 3.35
N PHE A 177 -12.19 21.45 2.86
CA PHE A 177 -13.44 22.19 2.94
C PHE A 177 -14.18 22.04 4.27
N LYS A 178 -14.06 20.87 4.94
CA LYS A 178 -14.85 20.58 6.15
C LYS A 178 -13.99 20.56 7.42
N TYR A 179 -12.79 19.99 7.37
CA TYR A 179 -12.01 19.71 8.58
C TYR A 179 -10.95 20.76 8.89
N MET A 180 -10.39 21.42 7.88
CA MET A 180 -9.41 22.48 8.08
C MET A 180 -10.07 23.86 8.14
N LYS A 181 -9.62 24.67 9.10
CA LYS A 181 -9.94 26.10 9.15
C LYS A 181 -8.69 26.86 8.73
N ALA A 182 -8.76 27.55 7.60
CA ALA A 182 -7.68 28.43 7.20
C ALA A 182 -7.48 29.55 8.23
N LYS A 183 -6.23 29.79 8.62
CA LYS A 183 -5.86 31.03 9.29
C LYS A 183 -5.91 32.14 8.24
N ILE A 184 -6.57 33.23 8.59
CA ILE A 184 -6.69 34.38 7.70
C ILE A 184 -5.49 35.28 7.96
N SER A 185 -4.60 35.37 6.98
CA SER A 185 -3.52 36.35 6.94
C SER A 185 -3.75 37.34 5.80
N TYR A 186 -2.98 38.42 5.78
CA TYR A 186 -3.07 39.45 4.74
C TYR A 186 -1.69 39.70 4.16
N ASP A 187 -1.57 39.60 2.84
CA ASP A 187 -0.40 40.06 2.09
C ASP A 187 -0.80 41.32 1.30
N GLY A 188 -0.46 42.48 1.86
CA GLY A 188 -0.97 43.78 1.41
C GLY A 188 -2.49 43.88 1.52
N LEU A 189 -3.18 44.00 0.39
CA LEU A 189 -4.65 44.06 0.30
C LEU A 189 -5.31 42.69 0.05
N GLN A 190 -4.52 41.63 -0.19
CA GLN A 190 -5.06 40.31 -0.49
C GLN A 190 -5.18 39.47 0.79
N ARG A 191 -6.38 38.90 0.98
CA ARG A 191 -6.64 37.90 2.01
C ARG A 191 -6.00 36.59 1.59
N VAL A 192 -5.16 36.02 2.45
CA VAL A 192 -4.51 34.73 2.26
C VAL A 192 -5.06 33.74 3.28
N GLU A 193 -5.44 32.57 2.81
CA GLU A 193 -5.92 31.46 3.65
C GLU A 193 -4.78 30.46 3.85
N GLU A 194 -4.26 30.42 5.07
CA GLU A 194 -3.11 29.60 5.42
C GLU A 194 -3.56 28.34 6.17
N TYR A 195 -3.36 27.18 5.54
CA TYR A 195 -3.63 25.86 6.10
C TYR A 195 -2.37 25.33 6.80
N PHE A 196 -2.54 24.55 7.87
CA PHE A 196 -1.39 23.98 8.61
C PHE A 196 -0.67 22.86 7.85
N VAL A 197 -1.26 22.34 6.76
CA VAL A 197 -0.60 21.42 5.82
C VAL A 197 -0.85 21.94 4.40
N SER A 198 0.19 21.90 3.55
CA SER A 198 0.04 22.21 2.13
C SER A 198 -0.75 21.12 1.40
N GLU A 199 -1.46 21.47 0.33
CA GLU A 199 -2.18 20.50 -0.50
C GLU A 199 -1.25 19.42 -1.06
N ALA A 200 -0.06 19.79 -1.51
CA ALA A 200 0.94 18.86 -2.03
C ALA A 200 1.39 17.84 -0.98
N SER A 201 1.69 18.31 0.24
CA SER A 201 2.10 17.44 1.35
C SER A 201 0.96 16.49 1.78
N MET A 202 -0.27 16.98 1.82
CA MET A 202 -1.44 16.16 2.13
C MET A 202 -1.66 15.08 1.07
N ARG A 203 -1.60 15.47 -0.21
CA ARG A 203 -1.76 14.55 -1.33
C ARG A 203 -0.76 13.41 -1.30
N GLU A 204 0.51 13.72 -1.02
CA GLU A 204 1.58 12.73 -0.90
C GLU A 204 1.36 11.81 0.32
N ALA A 205 1.03 12.37 1.48
CA ALA A 205 0.80 11.59 2.70
C ALA A 205 -0.39 10.61 2.54
N ILE A 206 -1.46 11.05 1.88
CA ILE A 206 -2.65 10.23 1.60
C ILE A 206 -2.34 9.17 0.55
N LEU A 207 -1.62 9.50 -0.53
CA LEU A 207 -1.15 8.53 -1.52
C LEU A 207 -0.31 7.43 -0.86
N ASN A 208 0.64 7.81 -0.01
CA ASN A 208 1.47 6.84 0.71
C ASN A 208 0.64 5.93 1.62
N ALA A 209 -0.34 6.49 2.32
CA ALA A 209 -1.24 5.69 3.17
C ALA A 209 -2.09 4.71 2.36
N ILE A 210 -2.56 5.09 1.16
CA ILE A 210 -3.34 4.25 0.25
C ILE A 210 -2.46 3.15 -0.36
N VAL A 211 -1.31 3.51 -0.94
CA VAL A 211 -0.42 2.58 -1.63
C VAL A 211 0.17 1.53 -0.67
N HIS A 212 0.49 1.92 0.56
CA HIS A 212 1.13 1.03 1.54
C HIS A 212 0.16 0.40 2.55
N LYS A 213 -1.15 0.50 2.30
CA LYS A 213 -2.15 -0.16 3.14
C LYS A 213 -2.16 -1.67 2.89
N GLN A 214 -2.19 -2.45 3.96
CA GLN A 214 -2.47 -3.87 3.95
C GLN A 214 -3.99 -4.09 3.81
N TYR A 215 -4.48 -4.17 2.57
CA TYR A 215 -5.92 -4.25 2.27
C TYR A 215 -6.59 -5.53 2.76
N GLU A 216 -5.86 -6.64 2.87
CA GLU A 216 -6.31 -7.92 3.41
C GLU A 216 -6.62 -7.88 4.92
N SER A 217 -6.22 -6.82 5.63
CA SER A 217 -6.53 -6.65 7.04
C SER A 217 -8.00 -6.30 7.32
N GLY A 218 -8.74 -5.81 6.33
CA GLY A 218 -10.10 -5.30 6.51
C GLY A 218 -10.20 -4.01 7.34
N VAL A 219 -9.08 -3.44 7.79
CA VAL A 219 -9.06 -2.19 8.57
C VAL A 219 -8.95 -0.99 7.64
N PRO A 220 -9.88 0.00 7.68
CA PRO A 220 -9.81 1.19 6.83
C PRO A 220 -8.67 2.12 7.23
N ILE A 221 -8.29 3.03 6.32
CA ILE A 221 -7.39 4.14 6.67
C ILE A 221 -8.15 5.07 7.60
N GLN A 222 -7.47 5.58 8.62
CA GLN A 222 -8.04 6.51 9.59
C GLN A 222 -7.26 7.81 9.57
N ILE A 223 -7.96 8.92 9.34
CA ILE A 223 -7.40 10.27 9.38
C ILE A 223 -8.03 10.99 10.57
N SER A 224 -7.20 11.34 11.55
CA SER A 224 -7.61 12.13 12.70
C SER A 224 -7.16 13.56 12.52
N VAL A 225 -8.11 14.49 12.39
CA VAL A 225 -7.84 15.91 12.22
C VAL A 225 -8.10 16.65 13.52
N TYR A 226 -7.15 17.48 13.91
CA TYR A 226 -7.23 18.37 15.07
C TYR A 226 -7.12 19.82 14.59
N LYS A 227 -7.19 20.76 15.53
CA LYS A 227 -7.11 22.19 15.23
C LYS A 227 -5.84 22.61 14.47
N ASP A 228 -4.71 21.97 14.75
CA ASP A 228 -3.37 22.38 14.28
C ASP A 228 -2.50 21.21 13.80
N LYS A 229 -3.03 19.98 13.80
CA LYS A 229 -2.32 18.77 13.43
C LYS A 229 -3.25 17.75 12.77
N LEU A 230 -2.67 16.83 12.02
CA LEU A 230 -3.36 15.77 11.32
C LEU A 230 -2.54 14.49 11.45
N TYR A 231 -3.20 13.37 11.75
CA TYR A 231 -2.59 12.05 11.81
C TYR A 231 -3.26 11.13 10.79
N ILE A 232 -2.45 10.43 10.00
CA ILE A 232 -2.92 9.39 9.08
C ILE A 232 -2.41 8.05 9.60
N THR A 233 -3.32 7.11 9.81
CA THR A 233 -3.02 5.77 10.31
C THR A 233 -3.59 4.75 9.34
N ASN A 234 -2.75 3.81 8.90
CA ASN A 234 -3.17 2.64 8.15
C ASN A 234 -2.52 1.39 8.77
N VAL A 235 -3.14 0.22 8.55
CA VAL A 235 -2.45 -1.04 8.82
C VAL A 235 -1.46 -1.26 7.68
N GLY A 236 -0.18 -1.32 8.02
CA GLY A 236 0.91 -1.53 7.08
C GLY A 236 2.16 -1.95 7.83
N LYS A 237 3.16 -2.41 7.08
CA LYS A 237 4.48 -2.73 7.62
C LYS A 237 5.50 -1.76 7.03
N LEU A 238 6.48 -1.40 7.84
CA LEU A 238 7.68 -0.75 7.29
C LEU A 238 8.34 -1.73 6.31
N PRO A 239 8.82 -1.25 5.14
CA PRO A 239 9.56 -2.09 4.22
C PRO A 239 10.75 -2.73 4.92
N ASP A 240 11.00 -4.02 4.66
CA ASP A 240 12.22 -4.68 5.12
C ASP A 240 13.41 -4.01 4.38
N HIS A 241 14.38 -3.46 5.12
CA HIS A 241 15.62 -2.88 4.58
C HIS A 241 16.65 -3.96 4.22
#